data_AF-A0A955GMV3-F1
#
_entry.id   AF-A0A955GMV3-F1
#
_cell.length_a   1.000
_cell.length_b   1.000
_cell.length_c   1.000
_cell.angle_alpha   90.00
_cell.angle_beta   90.00
_cell.angle_gamma   90.00
#
_symmetry.space_group_name_H-M   'P 1'
#
loop_
_entity.id
_entity.type
_entity.pdbx_description
1 polymer ?
#
loop_
_entity_poly.entity_id
_entity_poly.type
_entity_poly.pdbx_seq_one_letter_code
_entity_poly.pdbx_strand_id
1 'polypeptide(L)'
;MDRDKIFFRSKIRNRSKLRKEEHLADDEHIIAIAYQHPVGIIVMYVAAFACFVVAMFIISSLLPSVFNDSATAYGLVTFFALIAAVILGIILAVGTFVYKQSSLTVTDRNVIQVLQQGIFNRKISQISLANVEDVTSHQKGFFANAFNFGVIKIETAGEQANFNFTYCPDCNKMSKVILDAKDEFLIATGQAGSYRNNVKPGHMMPPEKDDKDNNDQKNEQEVPNNVQSDHKDRELSDITDKINNSYRNSQASLGHLVVTEKDYRAHL
;
A
#
# COMPACT_ATOMS: atom_id res chain seq x y z
N MET A 1 6.87 20.18 -8.86
CA MET A 1 5.61 19.65 -8.29
C MET A 1 5.98 18.41 -7.49
N ASP A 2 5.98 18.58 -6.16
CA ASP A 2 6.62 17.76 -5.11
C ASP A 2 6.17 16.28 -5.12
N ARG A 3 7.12 15.33 -5.21
CA ARG A 3 6.86 13.89 -5.43
C ARG A 3 7.48 12.95 -4.40
N ASP A 4 8.00 13.41 -3.25
CA ASP A 4 8.86 12.53 -2.43
C ASP A 4 8.48 12.49 -0.94
N LYS A 5 7.28 12.00 -0.57
CA LYS A 5 6.91 11.75 0.84
C LYS A 5 6.03 10.53 1.03
N ILE A 6 6.62 9.32 0.97
CA ILE A 6 6.02 8.15 1.59
C ILE A 6 6.25 8.27 3.11
N PHE A 7 5.28 8.87 3.80
CA PHE A 7 5.28 9.02 5.26
C PHE A 7 4.04 8.34 5.82
N PHE A 8 4.15 7.09 6.29
CA PHE A 8 3.20 6.55 7.26
C PHE A 8 3.83 6.60 8.66
N ARG A 9 3.55 7.75 9.30
CA ARG A 9 3.91 8.22 10.65
C ARG A 9 5.27 8.91 10.80
N SER A 10 5.22 10.23 10.57
CA SER A 10 6.02 11.31 11.17
C SER A 10 7.48 11.01 11.54
N LYS A 11 8.40 11.61 10.78
CA LYS A 11 9.72 12.04 11.27
C LYS A 11 10.47 10.97 12.07
N ILE A 12 10.79 9.83 11.43
CA ILE A 12 11.69 8.83 12.00
C ILE A 12 13.09 9.44 12.07
N ARG A 13 13.41 10.04 13.22
CA ARG A 13 14.64 10.77 13.51
C ARG A 13 15.86 9.85 13.64
N ASN A 14 15.70 8.53 13.65
CA ASN A 14 16.79 7.61 13.97
C ASN A 14 16.65 6.25 13.25
N ARG A 15 17.15 6.16 12.01
CA ARG A 15 17.19 4.91 11.23
C ARG A 15 18.00 3.80 11.91
N SER A 16 18.98 4.15 12.75
CA SER A 16 19.86 3.20 13.44
C SER A 16 19.17 2.38 14.54
N LYS A 17 18.10 2.91 15.17
CA LYS A 17 17.33 2.16 16.18
C LYS A 17 16.45 1.08 15.54
N LEU A 18 15.80 1.39 14.42
CA LEU A 18 14.99 0.43 13.66
C LEU A 18 15.85 -0.73 13.13
N ARG A 19 17.06 -0.43 12.63
CA ARG A 19 18.00 -1.46 12.15
C ARG A 19 18.36 -2.49 13.21
N LYS A 20 18.56 -2.05 14.47
CA LYS A 20 18.89 -2.94 15.59
C LYS A 20 17.70 -3.77 16.07
N GLU A 21 16.48 -3.23 16.01
CA GLU A 21 15.27 -3.90 16.50
C GLU A 21 14.69 -4.95 15.53
N GLU A 22 15.03 -4.84 14.25
CA GLU A 22 14.58 -5.74 13.17
C GLU A 22 15.66 -6.71 12.65
N HIS A 23 16.85 -6.76 13.27
CA HIS A 23 17.97 -7.63 12.87
C HIS A 23 18.32 -7.53 11.37
N LEU A 24 18.35 -6.31 10.84
CA LEU A 24 18.72 -6.07 9.44
C LEU A 24 20.21 -6.29 9.20
N ALA A 25 20.57 -6.83 8.03
CA ALA A 25 21.97 -6.87 7.59
C ALA A 25 22.50 -5.43 7.41
N ASP A 26 23.80 -5.24 7.62
CA ASP A 26 24.41 -3.90 7.68
C ASP A 26 24.32 -3.10 6.37
N ASP A 27 24.09 -3.79 5.24
CA ASP A 27 23.97 -3.28 3.87
C ASP A 27 22.54 -3.33 3.29
N GLU A 28 21.53 -3.63 4.12
CA GLU A 28 20.13 -3.70 3.71
C GLU A 28 19.41 -2.35 3.92
N HIS A 29 18.71 -1.88 2.89
CA HIS A 29 18.04 -0.58 2.86
C HIS A 29 16.52 -0.73 3.02
N ILE A 30 15.97 -0.03 4.01
CA ILE A 30 14.52 -0.01 4.24
C ILE A 30 13.84 0.90 3.21
N ILE A 31 12.92 0.33 2.42
CA ILE A 31 12.11 1.03 1.43
C ILE A 31 10.85 1.59 2.08
N ALA A 32 10.13 0.76 2.85
CA ALA A 32 8.87 1.16 3.48
C ALA A 32 8.61 0.43 4.79
N ILE A 33 7.86 1.07 5.69
CA ILE A 33 7.40 0.49 6.96
C ILE A 33 5.91 0.83 7.10
N ALA A 34 5.08 -0.17 7.40
CA ALA A 34 3.71 0.01 7.82
C ALA A 34 3.50 -0.47 9.25
N TYR A 35 2.89 0.39 10.06
CA TYR A 35 2.35 0.03 11.38
C TYR A 35 0.85 -0.19 11.28
N GLN A 36 0.29 -1.01 12.17
CA GLN A 36 -1.15 -1.25 12.20
C GLN A 36 -1.95 0.06 12.39
N HIS A 37 -3.05 0.15 11.66
CA HIS A 37 -3.93 1.31 11.62
C HIS A 37 -4.67 1.46 12.96
N PRO A 38 -4.82 2.69 13.49
CA PRO A 38 -5.48 2.92 14.77
C PRO A 38 -6.95 2.48 14.80
N VAL A 39 -7.64 2.37 13.66
CA VAL A 39 -9.05 1.91 13.67
C VAL A 39 -9.21 0.53 14.30
N GLY A 40 -8.27 -0.39 14.12
CA GLY A 40 -8.36 -1.71 14.76
C GLY A 40 -8.38 -1.61 16.29
N ILE A 41 -7.65 -0.65 16.86
CA ILE A 41 -7.67 -0.40 18.30
C ILE A 41 -8.99 0.20 18.74
N ILE A 42 -9.54 1.15 17.98
CA ILE A 42 -10.81 1.81 18.31
C ILE A 42 -11.94 0.78 18.32
N VAL A 43 -11.97 -0.13 17.35
CA VAL A 43 -12.97 -1.21 17.30
C VAL A 43 -12.89 -2.10 18.55
N MET A 44 -11.68 -2.48 18.99
CA MET A 44 -11.50 -3.24 20.24
C MET A 44 -12.01 -2.48 21.46
N TYR A 45 -11.74 -1.18 21.56
CA TYR A 45 -12.21 -0.33 22.66
C TYR A 45 -13.73 -0.20 22.68
N VAL A 46 -14.36 0.05 21.53
CA VAL A 46 -15.82 0.15 21.41
C VAL A 46 -16.48 -1.17 21.79
N ALA A 47 -15.95 -2.30 21.31
CA ALA A 47 -16.47 -3.62 21.65
C ALA A 47 -16.33 -3.93 23.15
N ALA A 48 -15.18 -3.63 23.75
CA ALA A 48 -14.94 -3.82 25.18
C ALA A 48 -15.87 -2.95 26.05
N PHE A 49 -16.03 -1.68 25.67
CA PHE A 49 -16.92 -0.76 26.36
C PHE A 49 -18.39 -1.19 26.24
N ALA A 50 -18.84 -1.58 25.04
CA ALA A 50 -20.20 -2.08 24.83
C ALA A 50 -20.47 -3.34 25.68
N CYS A 51 -19.52 -4.28 25.72
CA CYS A 51 -19.62 -5.48 26.55
C CYS A 51 -19.73 -5.13 28.04
N PHE A 52 -18.91 -4.18 28.52
CA PHE A 52 -18.94 -3.72 29.90
C PHE A 52 -20.29 -3.08 30.27
N VAL A 53 -20.82 -2.21 29.41
CA VAL A 53 -22.13 -1.56 29.62
C VAL A 53 -23.25 -2.59 29.66
N VAL A 54 -23.25 -3.56 28.73
CA VAL A 54 -24.24 -4.63 28.70
C VAL A 54 -24.16 -5.50 29.96
N ALA A 55 -22.95 -5.87 30.39
CA ALA A 55 -22.76 -6.63 31.63
C ALA A 55 -23.29 -5.86 32.85
N MET A 56 -23.00 -4.57 32.97
CA MET A 56 -23.51 -3.72 34.06
C MET A 56 -25.03 -3.60 34.05
N PHE A 57 -25.62 -3.46 32.87
CA PHE A 57 -27.08 -3.40 32.71
C PHE A 57 -27.75 -4.71 33.15
N ILE A 58 -27.21 -5.85 32.73
CA ILE A 58 -27.71 -7.19 33.10
C ILE A 58 -27.61 -7.37 34.63
N ILE A 59 -26.43 -7.13 35.21
CA ILE A 59 -26.19 -7.27 36.65
C ILE A 59 -27.17 -6.40 37.45
N SER A 60 -27.33 -5.13 37.06
CA SER A 60 -28.24 -4.20 37.74
C SER A 60 -29.72 -4.59 37.63
N SER A 61 -30.11 -5.26 36.54
CA SER A 61 -31.48 -5.73 36.32
C SER A 61 -31.80 -7.01 37.09
N LEU A 62 -30.82 -7.90 37.27
CA LEU A 62 -30.98 -9.17 38.01
C LEU A 62 -30.86 -8.98 39.53
N LEU A 63 -30.14 -7.95 39.99
CA LEU A 63 -29.84 -7.74 41.40
C LEU A 63 -31.05 -7.69 42.36
N PRO A 64 -32.12 -6.93 42.05
CA PRO A 64 -33.28 -6.79 42.95
C PRO A 64 -34.04 -8.10 43.16
N SER A 65 -33.84 -9.09 42.28
CA SER A 65 -34.47 -10.42 42.41
C SER A 65 -33.76 -11.35 43.40
N VAL A 66 -32.51 -11.03 43.77
CA VAL A 66 -31.65 -11.90 44.59
C VAL A 66 -31.45 -11.33 46.00
N PHE A 67 -31.48 -10.00 46.16
CA PHE A 67 -31.22 -9.32 47.43
C PHE A 67 -32.47 -8.58 47.94
N ASN A 68 -32.85 -8.84 49.19
CA ASN A 68 -33.97 -8.18 49.85
C ASN A 68 -33.65 -6.76 50.34
N ASP A 69 -32.36 -6.45 50.53
CA ASP A 69 -31.87 -5.11 50.87
C ASP A 69 -31.21 -4.48 49.65
N SER A 70 -31.89 -3.49 49.07
CA SER A 70 -31.46 -2.83 47.85
C SER A 70 -30.20 -1.98 48.06
N ALA A 71 -30.01 -1.37 49.24
CA ALA A 71 -28.93 -0.39 49.44
C ALA A 71 -27.55 -1.07 49.49
N THR A 72 -27.42 -2.15 50.26
CA THR A 72 -26.18 -2.92 50.37
C THR A 72 -25.83 -3.63 49.06
N ALA A 73 -26.84 -4.10 48.32
CA ALA A 73 -26.65 -4.75 47.03
C ALA A 73 -26.06 -3.80 45.96
N TYR A 74 -26.60 -2.57 45.83
CA TYR A 74 -26.02 -1.58 44.92
C TYR A 74 -24.61 -1.14 45.33
N GLY A 75 -24.34 -1.02 46.63
CA GLY A 75 -23.00 -0.73 47.14
C GLY A 75 -21.97 -1.78 46.72
N LEU A 76 -22.31 -3.06 46.85
CA LEU A 76 -21.42 -4.16 46.46
C LEU A 76 -21.19 -4.20 44.94
N VAL A 77 -22.23 -3.97 44.14
CA VAL A 77 -22.10 -3.93 42.68
C VAL A 77 -21.23 -2.80 42.21
N THR A 78 -21.41 -1.59 42.75
CA THR A 78 -20.56 -0.45 42.37
C THR A 78 -19.09 -0.70 42.73
N PHE A 79 -18.82 -1.33 43.88
CA PHE A 79 -17.47 -1.72 44.27
C PHE A 79 -16.84 -2.71 43.28
N PHE A 80 -17.52 -3.81 42.95
CA PHE A 80 -17.02 -4.78 41.98
C PHE A 80 -16.95 -4.23 40.55
N ALA A 81 -17.88 -3.34 40.17
CA ALA A 81 -17.86 -2.67 38.88
C ALA A 81 -16.62 -1.78 38.73
N LEU A 82 -16.20 -1.09 39.80
CA LEU A 82 -15.00 -0.27 39.81
C LEU A 82 -13.75 -1.14 39.65
N ILE A 83 -13.67 -2.26 40.38
CA ILE A 83 -12.58 -3.25 40.21
C ILE A 83 -12.55 -3.79 38.78
N ALA A 84 -13.70 -4.19 38.24
CA ALA A 84 -13.81 -4.69 36.87
C ALA A 84 -13.40 -3.63 35.84
N ALA A 85 -13.76 -2.37 36.05
CA ALA A 85 -13.37 -1.26 35.18
C ALA A 85 -11.85 -1.02 35.20
N VAL A 86 -11.21 -1.11 36.37
CA VAL A 86 -9.74 -1.01 36.51
C VAL A 86 -9.05 -2.17 35.79
N ILE A 87 -9.51 -3.41 36.00
CA ILE A 87 -8.98 -4.60 35.33
C ILE A 87 -9.13 -4.47 33.81
N LEU A 88 -10.30 -4.03 33.33
CA LEU A 88 -10.54 -3.79 31.92
C LEU A 88 -9.59 -2.73 31.35
N GLY A 89 -9.37 -1.64 32.08
CA GLY A 89 -8.42 -0.60 31.71
C GLY A 89 -7.00 -1.14 31.56
N ILE A 90 -6.54 -1.99 32.48
CA ILE A 90 -5.22 -2.66 32.39
C ILE A 90 -5.15 -3.58 31.17
N ILE A 91 -6.18 -4.40 30.93
CA ILE A 91 -6.24 -5.30 29.77
C ILE A 91 -6.18 -4.50 28.47
N LEU A 92 -6.94 -3.41 28.36
CA LEU A 92 -6.93 -2.55 27.17
C LEU A 92 -5.58 -1.83 27.00
N ALA A 93 -4.94 -1.38 28.08
CA ALA A 93 -3.61 -0.77 28.02
C ALA A 93 -2.55 -1.77 27.52
N VAL A 94 -2.58 -3.00 28.02
CA VAL A 94 -1.72 -4.09 27.56
C VAL A 94 -1.99 -4.41 26.08
N GLY A 95 -3.26 -4.57 25.70
CA GLY A 95 -3.64 -4.84 24.31
C GLY A 95 -3.18 -3.72 23.37
N THR A 96 -3.25 -2.47 23.83
CA THR A 96 -2.75 -1.31 23.08
C THR A 96 -1.25 -1.35 22.87
N PHE A 97 -0.50 -1.69 23.90
CA PHE A 97 0.95 -1.82 23.80
C PHE A 97 1.33 -2.90 22.78
N VAL A 98 0.70 -4.07 22.86
CA VAL A 98 0.90 -5.20 21.94
C VAL A 98 0.55 -4.81 20.50
N TYR A 99 -0.62 -4.20 20.28
CA TYR A 99 -1.08 -3.78 18.95
C TYR A 99 -0.10 -2.81 18.27
N LYS A 100 0.41 -1.83 19.04
CA LYS A 100 1.33 -0.80 18.50
C LYS A 100 2.71 -1.34 18.13
N GLN A 101 3.10 -2.50 18.64
CA GLN A 101 4.40 -3.10 18.39
C GLN A 101 4.45 -3.92 17.11
N SER A 102 3.31 -4.16 16.45
CA SER A 102 3.25 -4.93 15.20
C SER A 102 3.54 -4.06 13.98
N SER A 103 4.48 -4.50 13.14
CA SER A 103 4.95 -3.79 11.94
C SER A 103 5.18 -4.74 10.76
N LEU A 104 5.07 -4.19 9.56
CA LEU A 104 5.49 -4.81 8.31
C LEU A 104 6.51 -3.88 7.65
N THR A 105 7.73 -4.37 7.49
CA THR A 105 8.86 -3.64 6.92
C THR A 105 9.27 -4.28 5.61
N VAL A 106 9.48 -3.44 4.60
CA VAL A 106 9.90 -3.82 3.25
C VAL A 106 11.27 -3.21 3.02
N THR A 107 12.23 -4.04 2.65
CA THR A 107 13.60 -3.65 2.32
C THR A 107 13.90 -3.93 0.85
N ASP A 108 15.13 -3.64 0.42
CA ASP A 108 15.66 -3.97 -0.90
C ASP A 108 15.88 -5.47 -1.12
N ARG A 109 15.83 -6.31 -0.08
CA ARG A 109 16.11 -7.76 -0.19
C ARG A 109 15.03 -8.64 0.40
N ASN A 110 14.35 -8.19 1.44
CA ASN A 110 13.45 -8.98 2.24
C ASN A 110 12.17 -8.20 2.61
N VAL A 111 11.13 -8.95 2.91
CA VAL A 111 9.96 -8.47 3.64
C VAL A 111 10.03 -9.05 5.05
N ILE A 112 9.98 -8.18 6.05
CA ILE A 112 10.05 -8.53 7.46
C ILE A 112 8.72 -8.17 8.11
N GLN A 113 8.08 -9.16 8.71
CA GLN A 113 6.89 -9.01 9.50
C GLN A 113 7.20 -9.23 10.97
N VAL A 114 6.83 -8.27 11.81
CA VAL A 114 6.90 -8.37 13.26
C VAL A 114 5.47 -8.36 13.79
N LEU A 115 5.03 -9.49 14.36
CA LEU A 115 3.73 -9.62 15.03
C LEU A 115 3.93 -9.80 16.53
N GLN A 116 3.38 -8.89 17.32
CA GLN A 116 3.32 -9.05 18.77
C GLN A 116 1.99 -9.75 19.11
N GLN A 117 2.04 -11.00 19.54
CA GLN A 117 0.84 -11.79 19.90
C GLN A 117 0.49 -11.70 21.39
N GLY A 118 1.42 -11.23 22.22
CA GLY A 118 1.22 -10.98 23.65
C GLY A 118 2.39 -10.20 24.22
N ILE A 119 2.42 -9.94 25.54
CA ILE A 119 3.49 -9.14 26.16
C ILE A 119 4.87 -9.79 26.00
N PHE A 120 4.91 -11.13 26.03
CA PHE A 120 6.14 -11.93 25.94
C PHE A 120 6.20 -12.83 24.70
N ASN A 121 5.26 -12.67 23.76
CA ASN A 121 5.23 -13.45 22.54
C ASN A 121 5.36 -12.52 21.33
N ARG A 122 6.55 -12.48 20.74
CA ARG A 122 6.89 -11.74 19.53
C ARG A 122 7.27 -12.74 18.44
N LYS A 123 6.53 -12.74 17.34
CA LYS A 123 6.84 -13.51 16.13
C LYS A 123 7.50 -12.57 15.12
N ILE A 124 8.73 -12.88 14.73
CA ILE A 124 9.43 -12.20 13.64
C ILE A 124 9.49 -13.20 12.48
N SER A 125 9.08 -12.77 11.30
CA SER A 125 9.10 -13.58 10.09
C SER A 125 9.74 -12.76 8.99
N GLN A 126 10.73 -13.33 8.34
CA GLN A 126 11.48 -12.68 7.27
C GLN A 126 11.45 -13.58 6.06
N ILE A 127 11.20 -12.98 4.89
CA ILE A 127 11.24 -13.67 3.62
C ILE A 127 11.98 -12.83 2.60
N SER A 128 12.81 -13.48 1.77
CA SER A 128 13.44 -12.81 0.64
C SER A 128 12.40 -12.43 -0.41
N LEU A 129 12.57 -11.26 -1.04
CA LEU A 129 11.77 -10.83 -2.18
C LEU A 129 11.79 -11.85 -3.33
N ALA A 130 12.86 -12.64 -3.46
CA ALA A 130 12.95 -13.75 -4.42
C ALA A 130 11.84 -14.80 -4.23
N ASN A 131 11.44 -15.02 -2.98
CA ASN A 131 10.48 -16.06 -2.58
C ASN A 131 9.05 -15.52 -2.45
N VAL A 132 8.82 -14.23 -2.73
CA VAL A 132 7.48 -13.66 -2.76
C VAL A 132 6.83 -14.05 -4.08
N GLU A 133 5.72 -14.79 -4.03
CA GLU A 133 4.98 -15.19 -5.23
C GLU A 133 4.01 -14.10 -5.63
N ASP A 134 3.08 -13.77 -4.75
CA ASP A 134 2.02 -12.79 -4.98
C ASP A 134 1.76 -11.93 -3.76
N VAL A 135 1.26 -10.71 -3.99
CA VAL A 135 0.89 -9.75 -2.96
C VAL A 135 -0.50 -9.25 -3.22
N THR A 136 -1.45 -9.72 -2.41
CA THR A 136 -2.85 -9.32 -2.50
C THR A 136 -3.20 -8.33 -1.38
N SER A 137 -3.79 -7.19 -1.74
CA SER A 137 -4.40 -6.27 -0.79
C SER A 137 -5.93 -6.39 -0.82
N HIS A 138 -6.55 -6.37 0.35
CA HIS A 138 -8.00 -6.48 0.50
C HIS A 138 -8.54 -5.43 1.46
N GLN A 139 -9.44 -4.58 0.97
CA GLN A 139 -10.18 -3.61 1.78
C GLN A 139 -11.65 -4.02 1.81
N LYS A 140 -12.16 -4.37 2.99
CA LYS A 140 -13.53 -4.90 3.14
C LYS A 140 -14.43 -3.92 3.87
N GLY A 141 -15.48 -3.48 3.20
CA GLY A 141 -16.57 -2.68 3.78
C GLY A 141 -16.34 -1.17 3.75
N PHE A 142 -17.37 -0.43 4.16
CA PHE A 142 -17.41 1.03 4.08
C PHE A 142 -16.29 1.69 4.89
N PHE A 143 -16.07 1.25 6.14
CA PHE A 143 -15.05 1.84 7.01
C PHE A 143 -13.61 1.60 6.52
N ALA A 144 -13.34 0.44 5.93
CA ALA A 144 -12.02 0.13 5.35
C ALA A 144 -11.69 1.10 4.20
N ASN A 145 -12.67 1.37 3.33
CA ASN A 145 -12.52 2.32 2.23
C ASN A 145 -12.47 3.78 2.72
N ALA A 146 -13.33 4.16 3.67
CA ALA A 146 -13.39 5.53 4.20
C ALA A 146 -12.11 5.94 4.95
N PHE A 147 -11.52 5.02 5.71
CA PHE A 147 -10.29 5.26 6.47
C PHE A 147 -9.03 4.66 5.80
N ASN A 148 -9.16 4.20 4.55
CA ASN A 148 -8.10 3.62 3.72
C ASN A 148 -7.19 2.60 4.44
N PHE A 149 -7.78 1.64 5.15
CA PHE A 149 -7.05 0.52 5.74
C PHE A 149 -7.58 -0.81 5.22
N GLY A 150 -6.83 -1.87 5.40
CA GLY A 150 -7.26 -3.21 4.99
C GLY A 150 -6.32 -4.31 5.45
N VAL A 151 -6.23 -5.35 4.65
CA VAL A 151 -5.38 -6.53 4.89
C VAL A 151 -4.42 -6.69 3.73
N ILE A 152 -3.17 -7.02 4.01
CA ILE A 152 -2.19 -7.45 3.01
C ILE A 152 -1.89 -8.92 3.25
N LYS A 153 -1.97 -9.71 2.19
CA LYS A 153 -1.55 -11.10 2.14
C LYS A 153 -0.36 -11.20 1.20
N ILE A 154 0.70 -11.82 1.67
CA ILE A 154 1.90 -12.11 0.89
C ILE A 154 1.99 -13.62 0.82
N GLU A 155 1.82 -14.14 -0.38
CA GLU A 155 1.94 -15.55 -0.67
C GLU A 155 3.39 -15.86 -1.04
N THR A 156 3.89 -16.98 -0.53
CA THR A 156 5.32 -17.29 -0.52
C THR A 156 5.59 -18.60 -1.22
N ALA A 157 6.73 -18.71 -1.88
CA ALA A 157 7.07 -19.89 -2.66
C ALA A 157 7.43 -21.09 -1.79
N GLY A 158 6.89 -22.25 -2.17
CA GLY A 158 7.14 -23.54 -1.53
C GLY A 158 6.43 -23.69 -0.19
N GLU A 159 7.10 -24.31 0.77
CA GLU A 159 6.57 -24.60 2.13
C GLU A 159 6.73 -23.41 3.10
N GLN A 160 7.11 -22.23 2.60
CA GLN A 160 7.25 -21.05 3.44
C GLN A 160 5.87 -20.57 3.92
N ALA A 161 5.83 -20.01 5.14
CA ALA A 161 4.59 -19.53 5.71
C ALA A 161 4.15 -18.22 5.04
N ASN A 162 2.90 -18.18 4.57
CA ASN A 162 2.30 -16.96 4.03
C ASN A 162 2.16 -15.88 5.11
N PHE A 163 2.36 -14.61 4.72
CA PHE A 163 2.25 -13.50 5.65
C PHE A 163 0.88 -12.87 5.52
N ASN A 164 0.25 -12.60 6.67
CA ASN A 164 -1.03 -11.91 6.74
C ASN A 164 -0.90 -10.71 7.69
N PHE A 165 -1.02 -9.51 7.16
CA PHE A 165 -0.93 -8.26 7.92
C PHE A 165 -2.27 -7.53 7.90
N THR A 166 -2.98 -7.57 9.02
CA THR A 166 -4.32 -6.97 9.19
C THR A 166 -4.22 -5.52 9.66
N TYR A 167 -5.21 -4.70 9.29
CA TYR A 167 -5.26 -3.26 9.56
C TYR A 167 -4.05 -2.51 8.99
N CYS A 168 -3.56 -2.91 7.81
CA CYS A 168 -2.51 -2.17 7.15
C CYS A 168 -3.08 -0.85 6.60
N PRO A 169 -2.43 0.30 6.88
CA PRO A 169 -2.78 1.57 6.24
C PRO A 169 -2.39 1.56 4.77
N ASP A 170 -3.23 2.16 3.92
CA ASP A 170 -2.98 2.31 2.49
C ASP A 170 -2.54 0.99 1.82
N CYS A 171 -3.25 -0.13 2.08
CA CYS A 171 -2.85 -1.47 1.61
C CYS A 171 -2.51 -1.54 0.13
N ASN A 172 -3.28 -0.85 -0.71
CA ASN A 172 -3.09 -0.84 -2.16
C ASN A 172 -1.77 -0.20 -2.58
N LYS A 173 -1.28 0.79 -1.81
CA LYS A 173 0.03 1.40 -2.04
C LYS A 173 1.14 0.49 -1.53
N MET A 174 0.97 -0.09 -0.34
CA MET A 174 1.96 -0.99 0.22
C MET A 174 2.14 -2.26 -0.62
N SER A 175 1.06 -2.84 -1.18
CA SER A 175 1.16 -3.97 -2.10
C SER A 175 1.96 -3.62 -3.35
N LYS A 176 1.74 -2.41 -3.91
CA LYS A 176 2.54 -1.93 -5.05
C LYS A 176 4.01 -1.77 -4.68
N VAL A 177 4.31 -1.17 -3.53
CA VAL A 177 5.71 -1.02 -3.07
C VAL A 177 6.41 -2.37 -2.92
N ILE A 178 5.73 -3.40 -2.40
CA ILE A 178 6.30 -4.75 -2.28
C ILE A 178 6.55 -5.36 -3.66
N LEU A 179 5.60 -5.21 -4.59
CA LEU A 179 5.75 -5.72 -5.97
C LEU A 179 6.87 -5.00 -6.72
N ASP A 180 6.94 -3.67 -6.63
CA ASP A 180 7.99 -2.86 -7.24
C ASP A 180 9.37 -3.23 -6.68
N ALA A 181 9.48 -3.41 -5.35
CA ALA A 181 10.71 -3.86 -4.69
C ALA A 181 11.12 -5.26 -5.14
N LYS A 182 10.17 -6.19 -5.29
CA LYS A 182 10.41 -7.53 -5.83
C LYS A 182 10.97 -7.46 -7.25
N ASP A 183 10.34 -6.68 -8.13
CA ASP A 183 10.77 -6.55 -9.52
C ASP A 183 12.19 -5.96 -9.62
N GLU A 184 12.47 -4.91 -8.83
CA GLU A 184 13.81 -4.31 -8.74
C GLU A 184 14.85 -5.31 -8.23
N PHE A 185 14.54 -6.07 -7.18
CA PHE A 185 15.41 -7.12 -6.65
C PHE A 185 15.71 -8.22 -7.69
N LEU A 186 14.70 -8.67 -8.46
CA LEU A 186 14.89 -9.67 -9.51
C LEU A 186 15.76 -9.15 -10.66
N ILE A 187 15.63 -7.86 -11.01
CA ILE A 187 16.48 -7.20 -12.01
C ILE A 187 17.91 -7.11 -11.50
N ALA A 188 18.12 -6.65 -10.26
CA ALA A 188 19.44 -6.48 -9.67
C ALA A 188 20.21 -7.80 -9.51
N THR A 189 19.50 -8.89 -9.22
CA THR A 189 20.10 -10.23 -9.04
C THR A 189 20.23 -11.03 -10.35
N GLY A 190 19.76 -10.50 -11.47
CA GLY A 190 19.77 -11.20 -12.77
C GLY A 190 18.75 -12.35 -12.86
N GLN A 191 17.83 -12.47 -11.90
CA GLN A 191 16.76 -13.47 -11.86
C GLN A 191 15.53 -13.07 -12.69
N ALA A 192 15.51 -11.84 -13.25
CA ALA A 192 14.43 -11.28 -14.07
C ALA A 192 14.20 -11.96 -15.44
N GLY A 193 14.89 -13.06 -15.74
CA GLY A 193 14.88 -13.75 -17.04
C GLY A 193 13.50 -14.19 -17.56
N SER A 194 12.43 -14.09 -16.78
CA SER A 194 11.06 -14.47 -17.16
C SER A 194 10.03 -13.32 -17.25
N TYR A 195 10.35 -12.08 -16.81
CA TYR A 195 9.38 -10.96 -16.81
C TYR A 195 9.52 -9.97 -17.98
N ARG A 196 10.52 -10.18 -18.85
CA ARG A 196 10.91 -9.23 -19.91
C ARG A 196 9.88 -8.98 -21.03
N ASN A 197 8.78 -9.72 -21.12
CA ASN A 197 7.90 -9.60 -22.28
C ASN A 197 6.70 -8.65 -22.13
N ASN A 198 6.34 -8.16 -20.93
CA ASN A 198 5.15 -7.32 -20.76
C ASN A 198 5.34 -5.99 -20.02
N VAL A 199 6.57 -5.63 -19.64
CA VAL A 199 6.83 -4.30 -19.06
C VAL A 199 7.30 -3.37 -20.18
N LYS A 200 6.39 -2.51 -20.68
CA LYS A 200 6.82 -1.37 -21.48
C LYS A 200 7.73 -0.50 -20.60
N PRO A 201 8.98 -0.18 -21.01
CA PRO A 201 9.84 0.71 -20.24
C PRO A 201 9.24 2.12 -20.26
N GLY A 202 8.42 2.42 -19.25
CA GLY A 202 7.91 3.74 -18.97
C GLY A 202 8.97 4.58 -18.28
N HIS A 203 9.80 5.26 -19.09
CA HIS A 203 10.49 6.52 -18.77
C HIS A 203 11.32 6.57 -17.48
N MET A 204 12.62 6.32 -17.61
CA MET A 204 13.63 7.06 -16.85
C MET A 204 14.65 7.62 -17.84
N MET A 205 14.57 8.93 -18.09
CA MET A 205 15.71 9.66 -18.64
C MET A 205 16.76 9.82 -17.53
N PRO A 206 18.05 9.71 -17.85
CA PRO A 206 19.12 10.00 -16.89
C PRO A 206 19.00 11.45 -16.41
N PRO A 207 19.48 11.77 -15.19
CA PRO A 207 19.40 13.11 -14.64
C PRO A 207 20.20 14.09 -15.52
N GLU A 208 19.48 15.09 -16.05
CA GLU A 208 20.03 16.27 -16.70
C GLU A 208 20.73 17.14 -15.62
N LYS A 209 21.96 17.58 -15.91
CA LYS A 209 22.75 18.38 -14.96
C LYS A 209 22.17 19.80 -14.89
N ASP A 210 21.82 20.23 -13.68
CA ASP A 210 21.35 21.60 -13.40
C ASP A 210 22.49 22.63 -13.60
N ASP A 211 22.48 23.34 -14.73
CA ASP A 211 23.18 24.63 -14.90
C ASP A 211 22.32 25.74 -14.28
N LYS A 212 22.55 26.04 -13.00
CA LYS A 212 21.99 27.24 -12.34
C LYS A 212 23.07 28.31 -12.22
N ASP A 213 23.23 29.15 -13.24
CA ASP A 213 23.80 30.49 -13.06
C ASP A 213 23.49 31.40 -14.27
N ASN A 214 22.30 32.02 -14.29
CA ASN A 214 21.99 33.33 -14.90
C ASN A 214 20.50 33.43 -15.26
N ASN A 215 19.73 34.13 -14.43
CA ASN A 215 18.95 35.32 -14.85
C ASN A 215 17.92 35.68 -13.77
N ASP A 216 18.43 36.17 -12.64
CA ASP A 216 17.69 37.19 -11.90
C ASP A 216 18.04 38.53 -12.55
N GLN A 217 17.24 38.99 -13.51
CA GLN A 217 17.00 40.40 -13.88
C GLN A 217 16.37 40.50 -15.28
N LYS A 218 15.03 40.51 -15.36
CA LYS A 218 14.27 41.60 -16.03
C LYS A 218 12.75 41.37 -16.01
N ASN A 219 12.12 42.25 -15.26
CA ASN A 219 10.96 43.07 -15.63
C ASN A 219 9.56 42.46 -15.80
N GLU A 220 8.77 42.79 -14.79
CA GLU A 220 7.35 43.15 -14.74
C GLU A 220 6.71 43.76 -16.01
N GLN A 221 5.41 43.42 -16.15
CA GLN A 221 4.30 44.11 -16.85
C GLN A 221 4.27 44.17 -18.39
N GLU A 222 3.33 43.41 -18.98
CA GLU A 222 2.22 43.94 -19.80
C GLU A 222 1.24 42.82 -20.26
N VAL A 223 -0.07 43.09 -20.16
CA VAL A 223 -1.20 42.39 -20.83
C VAL A 223 -1.87 43.49 -21.65
N PRO A 224 -2.14 43.36 -22.97
CA PRO A 224 -3.31 42.57 -23.42
C PRO A 224 -3.32 41.98 -24.86
N ASN A 225 -4.29 41.07 -25.05
CA ASN A 225 -5.18 40.87 -26.20
C ASN A 225 -4.70 40.30 -27.57
N ASN A 226 -5.24 39.09 -27.83
CA ASN A 226 -6.19 38.72 -28.89
C ASN A 226 -5.70 38.34 -30.32
N VAL A 227 -6.37 37.28 -30.82
CA VAL A 227 -6.49 36.78 -32.22
C VAL A 227 -5.23 36.18 -32.88
N GLN A 228 -5.07 34.84 -32.82
CA GLN A 228 -4.61 34.02 -33.97
C GLN A 228 -4.66 32.51 -33.63
N SER A 229 -5.80 31.84 -33.78
CA SER A 229 -5.87 30.36 -33.67
C SER A 229 -6.93 29.75 -34.58
N ASP A 230 -6.95 30.14 -35.86
CA ASP A 230 -7.91 29.60 -36.84
C ASP A 230 -7.25 29.21 -38.18
N HIS A 231 -5.91 29.17 -38.19
CA HIS A 231 -5.11 28.88 -39.39
C HIS A 231 -4.27 27.59 -39.29
N LYS A 232 -4.12 27.02 -38.09
CA LYS A 232 -3.28 25.82 -37.85
C LYS A 232 -4.06 24.51 -37.97
N ASP A 233 -5.37 24.54 -37.74
CA ASP A 233 -6.22 23.34 -37.77
C ASP A 233 -6.56 22.89 -39.21
N ARG A 234 -6.54 23.82 -40.17
CA ARG A 234 -6.68 23.50 -41.60
C ARG A 234 -5.47 22.78 -42.18
N GLU A 235 -4.25 23.12 -41.75
CA GLU A 235 -3.04 22.44 -42.20
C GLU A 235 -2.89 21.02 -41.61
N LEU A 236 -3.33 20.79 -40.37
CA LEU A 236 -3.29 19.45 -39.77
C LEU A 236 -4.26 18.48 -40.45
N SER A 237 -5.45 18.92 -40.87
CA SER A 237 -6.39 18.06 -41.61
C SER A 237 -5.88 17.64 -42.98
N ASP A 238 -5.25 18.55 -43.73
CA ASP A 238 -4.69 18.28 -45.05
C ASP A 238 -3.49 17.31 -44.99
N ILE A 239 -2.72 17.34 -43.90
CA ILE A 239 -1.61 16.40 -43.67
C ILE A 239 -2.15 15.01 -43.31
N THR A 240 -3.16 14.92 -42.44
CA THR A 240 -3.77 13.63 -42.06
C THR A 240 -4.43 12.93 -43.25
N ASP A 241 -5.09 13.66 -44.14
CA ASP A 241 -5.73 13.09 -45.34
C ASP A 241 -4.72 12.64 -46.39
N LYS A 242 -3.60 13.38 -46.57
CA LYS A 242 -2.50 12.96 -47.46
C LYS A 242 -1.80 11.69 -46.95
N ILE A 243 -1.63 11.56 -45.64
CA ILE A 243 -1.03 10.37 -45.01
C ILE A 243 -1.95 9.16 -45.19
N ASN A 244 -3.25 9.29 -44.93
CA ASN A 244 -4.19 8.17 -45.07
C ASN A 244 -4.32 7.66 -46.51
N ASN A 245 -4.29 8.55 -47.50
CA ASN A 245 -4.31 8.14 -48.92
C ASN A 245 -3.04 7.41 -49.35
N SER A 246 -1.87 7.79 -48.80
CA SER A 246 -0.60 7.12 -49.09
C SER A 246 -0.57 5.68 -48.55
N TYR A 247 -1.16 5.44 -47.37
CA TYR A 247 -1.29 4.09 -46.80
C TYR A 247 -2.29 3.21 -47.57
N ARG A 248 -3.41 3.77 -48.05
CA ARG A 248 -4.38 3.01 -48.89
C ARG A 248 -3.77 2.58 -50.23
N ASN A 249 -2.95 3.42 -50.86
CA ASN A 249 -2.28 3.06 -52.12
C ASN A 249 -1.15 2.04 -51.92
N SER A 250 -0.46 2.04 -50.77
CA SER A 250 0.56 1.03 -50.44
C SER A 250 -0.05 -0.36 -50.17
N GLN A 251 -1.20 -0.43 -49.49
CA GLN A 251 -1.94 -1.68 -49.26
C GLN A 251 -2.52 -2.27 -50.57
N ALA A 252 -2.93 -1.43 -51.52
CA ALA A 252 -3.40 -1.87 -52.84
C ALA A 252 -2.27 -2.46 -53.71
N SER A 253 -1.03 -1.96 -53.56
CA SER A 253 0.16 -2.50 -54.24
C SER A 253 0.59 -3.87 -53.69
N LEU A 254 0.54 -4.06 -52.36
CA LEU A 254 0.89 -5.33 -51.72
C LEU A 254 -0.15 -6.45 -51.97
N GLY A 255 -1.41 -6.09 -52.21
CA GLY A 255 -2.45 -7.05 -52.62
C GLY A 255 -2.24 -7.63 -54.02
N HIS A 256 -1.55 -6.93 -54.92
CA HIS A 256 -1.30 -7.40 -56.29
C HIS A 256 -0.08 -8.33 -56.40
N LEU A 257 0.86 -8.27 -55.46
CA LEU A 257 2.06 -9.12 -55.39
C LEU A 257 1.77 -10.51 -54.79
N VAL A 258 0.74 -10.66 -53.97
CA VAL A 258 0.34 -11.95 -53.36
C VAL A 258 -0.48 -12.82 -54.32
N VAL A 259 -1.11 -12.22 -55.35
CA VAL A 259 -1.87 -12.98 -56.36
C VAL A 259 -0.94 -13.65 -57.38
N THR A 260 0.21 -13.05 -57.71
CA THR A 260 1.15 -13.59 -58.70
C THR A 260 1.96 -14.80 -58.22
N GLU A 261 2.09 -15.05 -56.91
CA GLU A 261 2.78 -16.25 -56.40
C GLU A 261 1.87 -17.50 -56.40
N LYS A 262 0.55 -17.30 -56.41
CA LYS A 262 -0.44 -18.40 -56.34
C LYS A 262 -0.64 -19.11 -57.70
N ASP A 263 -0.40 -18.42 -58.82
CA ASP A 263 -0.54 -18.99 -60.16
C ASP A 263 0.71 -19.74 -60.67
N TYR A 264 1.88 -19.57 -60.04
CA TYR A 264 3.11 -20.29 -60.45
C TYR A 264 3.23 -21.71 -59.86
N ARG A 265 2.36 -22.10 -58.93
CA ARG A 265 2.34 -23.43 -58.30
C ARG A 265 1.29 -24.41 -58.85
N ALA A 266 0.64 -24.07 -59.96
CA ALA A 266 -0.34 -24.95 -60.63
C ALA A 266 0.20 -25.66 -61.90
N HIS A 267 1.48 -25.47 -62.26
CA HIS A 267 2.08 -26.05 -63.48
C HIS A 267 3.44 -26.76 -63.27
N LEU A 268 3.73 -27.21 -62.04
CA LEU A 268 4.77 -28.21 -61.73
C LEU A 268 4.16 -29.26 -60.80
#